data_AF-A0A4R5M8M1-F1
#
_entry.id   AF-A0A4R5M8M1-F1
#
_cell.length_a   1.000
_cell.length_b   1.000
_cell.length_c   1.000
_cell.angle_alpha   90.00
_cell.angle_beta   90.00
_cell.angle_gamma   90.00
#
_symmetry.space_group_name_H-M   'P 1'
#
loop_
_entity.id
_entity.type
_entity.pdbx_description
1 polymer ?
#
loop_
_entity_poly.entity_id
_entity_poly.type
_entity_poly.pdbx_seq_one_letter_code
_entity_poly.pdbx_strand_id
1 'polypeptide(L)'
;MEKTDDMDEIGMTGARAWIPRSAAQRVAQRLRDRRRSLGLTQVELAAGVGVAHPTYVHWEKGRLPDTIDAGTVKALEAVLQLPQGWLLRQDAPSLPDPVAIAGDVPACTPAGSVTLPVRIPVARCEQIGPRAAQLRKALGFSVAEVARGCGVSSVTLSQWERGAFPKALTGQQLRAWERALRLAPGQLLESPEGAANASNHG
;
A
#
# COMPACT_ATOMS: atom_id res chain seq x y z
N MET A 1 -35.38 -42.72 5.53
CA MET A 1 -33.95 -42.46 5.78
C MET A 1 -33.62 -41.13 5.12
N GLU A 2 -33.43 -40.11 5.95
CA GLU A 2 -32.99 -38.76 5.60
C GLU A 2 -31.47 -38.70 5.30
N LYS A 3 -31.10 -37.90 4.29
CA LYS A 3 -30.02 -36.88 4.24
C LYS A 3 -29.77 -36.54 2.76
N THR A 4 -30.29 -35.42 2.24
CA THR A 4 -29.80 -34.03 2.36
C THR A 4 -28.36 -33.90 1.86
N ASP A 5 -28.22 -33.19 0.74
CA ASP A 5 -27.11 -32.37 0.22
C ASP A 5 -27.35 -32.29 -1.31
N ASP A 6 -28.43 -31.68 -1.81
CA ASP A 6 -28.66 -30.23 -1.89
C ASP A 6 -27.43 -29.41 -1.51
N MET A 7 -26.51 -29.30 -2.47
CA MET A 7 -25.43 -28.31 -2.41
C MET A 7 -25.30 -27.63 -3.76
N ASP A 8 -26.11 -26.58 -3.89
CA ASP A 8 -25.90 -25.34 -4.63
C ASP A 8 -25.24 -25.44 -6.02
N GLU A 9 -26.14 -25.54 -6.98
CA GLU A 9 -26.20 -24.72 -8.19
C GLU A 9 -25.68 -23.27 -7.99
N ILE A 10 -24.37 -23.06 -7.97
CA ILE A 10 -23.78 -21.73 -8.24
C ILE A 10 -23.36 -21.66 -9.70
N GLY A 11 -24.38 -21.57 -10.56
CA GLY A 11 -24.26 -20.90 -11.84
C GLY A 11 -23.93 -19.42 -11.62
N MET A 12 -22.68 -19.10 -11.27
CA MET A 12 -22.20 -17.73 -11.35
C MET A 12 -22.11 -17.37 -12.84
N THR A 13 -23.14 -16.67 -13.30
CA THR A 13 -23.21 -16.02 -14.60
C THR A 13 -22.05 -15.03 -14.71
N GLY A 14 -20.88 -15.54 -15.10
CA GLY A 14 -19.63 -14.80 -15.16
C GLY A 14 -19.67 -13.84 -16.33
N ALA A 15 -20.21 -12.64 -16.11
CA ALA A 15 -19.99 -11.54 -17.02
C ALA A 15 -18.48 -11.37 -17.20
N ARG A 16 -17.95 -11.66 -18.38
CA ARG A 16 -16.52 -11.49 -18.68
C ARG A 16 -16.30 -10.07 -19.16
N ALA A 17 -15.42 -9.34 -18.49
CA ALA A 17 -15.02 -8.01 -18.92
C ALA A 17 -13.87 -8.13 -19.93
N TRP A 18 -14.09 -7.61 -21.15
CA TRP A 18 -13.08 -7.55 -22.19
C TRP A 18 -12.10 -6.39 -21.93
N ILE A 19 -10.80 -6.69 -21.91
CA ILE A 19 -9.73 -5.72 -21.74
C ILE A 19 -8.84 -5.77 -22.99
N PRO A 20 -8.97 -4.81 -23.93
CA PRO A 20 -8.06 -4.77 -25.07
C PRO A 20 -6.64 -4.47 -24.58
N ARG A 21 -5.62 -4.99 -25.27
CA ARG A 21 -4.20 -4.78 -24.90
C ARG A 21 -3.80 -3.31 -24.77
N SER A 22 -4.42 -2.42 -25.56
CA SER A 22 -4.26 -0.97 -25.43
C SER A 22 -4.73 -0.43 -24.06
N ALA A 23 -5.76 -1.04 -23.49
CA ALA A 23 -6.25 -0.74 -22.14
C ALA A 23 -5.47 -1.48 -21.04
N ALA A 24 -4.87 -2.64 -21.33
CA ALA A 24 -4.16 -3.45 -20.34
C ALA A 24 -3.02 -2.68 -19.64
N GLN A 25 -2.22 -1.92 -20.38
CA GLN A 25 -1.15 -1.09 -19.78
C GLN A 25 -1.71 0.00 -18.86
N ARG A 26 -2.79 0.67 -19.27
CA ARG A 26 -3.47 1.69 -18.46
C ARG A 26 -4.07 1.09 -17.19
N VAL A 27 -4.73 -0.07 -17.30
CA VAL A 27 -5.30 -0.80 -16.16
C VAL A 27 -4.19 -1.22 -15.19
N ALA A 28 -3.09 -1.77 -15.70
CA ALA A 28 -1.93 -2.15 -14.90
C ALA A 28 -1.32 -0.97 -14.15
N GLN A 29 -1.19 0.18 -14.83
CA GLN A 29 -0.69 1.41 -14.22
C GLN A 29 -1.61 1.89 -13.09
N ARG A 30 -2.93 1.90 -13.33
CA ARG A 30 -3.93 2.26 -12.30
C ARG A 30 -3.92 1.34 -11.09
N LEU A 31 -3.86 0.02 -11.31
CA LEU A 31 -3.74 -0.96 -10.23
C LEU A 31 -2.51 -0.66 -9.36
N ARG A 32 -1.37 -0.46 -10.03
CA ARG A 32 -0.09 -0.19 -9.37
C ARG A 32 -0.12 1.12 -8.59
N ASP A 33 -0.59 2.20 -9.19
CA ASP A 33 -0.61 3.52 -8.57
C ASP A 33 -1.57 3.55 -7.38
N ARG A 34 -2.77 2.98 -7.53
CA ARG A 34 -3.72 2.94 -6.42
C ARG A 34 -3.22 2.05 -5.28
N ARG A 35 -2.70 0.86 -5.59
CA ARG A 35 -2.10 -0.03 -4.59
C ARG A 35 -0.99 0.69 -3.81
N ARG A 36 -0.14 1.44 -4.52
CA ARG A 36 0.93 2.25 -3.91
C ARG A 36 0.40 3.37 -3.03
N SER A 37 -0.66 4.07 -3.46
CA SER A 37 -1.30 5.13 -2.66
C SER A 37 -1.91 4.59 -1.36
N LEU A 38 -2.43 3.36 -1.40
CA LEU A 38 -2.97 2.65 -0.22
C LEU A 38 -1.88 2.00 0.65
N GLY A 39 -0.62 2.01 0.19
CA GLY A 39 0.49 1.37 0.91
C GLY A 39 0.43 -0.16 0.94
N LEU A 40 -0.39 -0.78 0.08
CA LEU A 40 -0.60 -2.22 0.01
C LEU A 40 0.56 -2.89 -0.75
N THR A 41 0.97 -4.07 -0.30
CA THR A 41 1.91 -4.94 -1.03
C THR A 41 1.17 -5.70 -2.14
N GLN A 42 1.94 -6.22 -3.11
CA GLN A 42 1.37 -7.08 -4.17
C GLN A 42 0.74 -8.36 -3.60
N VAL A 43 1.30 -8.89 -2.50
CA VAL A 43 0.81 -10.09 -1.83
C VAL A 43 -0.53 -9.81 -1.13
N GLU A 44 -0.63 -8.71 -0.39
CA GLU A 44 -1.86 -8.32 0.30
C GLU A 44 -3.00 -8.05 -0.68
N LEU A 45 -2.71 -7.37 -1.79
CA LEU A 45 -3.74 -7.13 -2.81
C LEU A 45 -4.17 -8.44 -3.50
N ALA A 46 -3.22 -9.29 -3.85
CA ALA A 46 -3.52 -10.57 -4.47
C ALA A 46 -4.39 -11.46 -3.56
N ALA A 47 -4.06 -11.52 -2.27
CA ALA A 47 -4.84 -12.23 -1.26
C ALA A 47 -6.25 -11.63 -1.10
N GLY A 48 -6.38 -10.31 -1.03
CA GLY A 48 -7.68 -9.64 -0.89
C GLY A 48 -8.62 -9.81 -2.09
N VAL A 49 -8.06 -10.03 -3.27
CA VAL A 49 -8.81 -10.28 -4.51
C VAL A 49 -9.05 -11.78 -4.74
N GLY A 50 -8.35 -12.66 -4.01
CA GLY A 50 -8.44 -14.11 -4.20
C GLY A 50 -7.65 -14.63 -5.41
N VAL A 51 -6.61 -13.92 -5.84
CA VAL A 51 -5.78 -14.28 -6.99
C VAL A 51 -4.38 -14.71 -6.55
N ALA A 52 -3.75 -15.63 -7.29
CA ALA A 52 -2.39 -16.02 -7.00
C ALA A 52 -1.42 -14.83 -7.15
N HIS A 53 -0.50 -14.65 -6.19
CA HIS A 53 0.47 -13.56 -6.21
C HIS A 53 1.25 -13.43 -7.55
N PRO A 54 1.77 -14.52 -8.17
CA PRO A 54 2.44 -14.44 -9.46
C PRO A 54 1.53 -13.92 -10.58
N THR A 55 0.24 -14.26 -10.55
CA THR A 55 -0.77 -13.78 -11.50
C THR A 55 -0.93 -12.27 -11.37
N TYR A 56 -1.05 -11.77 -10.14
CA TYR A 56 -1.17 -10.34 -9.88
C TYR A 56 0.09 -9.56 -10.31
N VAL A 57 1.29 -10.11 -10.07
CA VAL A 57 2.56 -9.53 -10.54
C VAL A 57 2.58 -9.39 -12.08
N HIS A 58 2.02 -10.35 -12.82
CA HIS A 58 1.90 -10.24 -14.27
C HIS A 58 0.92 -9.15 -14.69
N TRP A 59 -0.20 -9.00 -13.97
CA TRP A 59 -1.17 -7.93 -14.25
C TRP A 59 -0.57 -6.56 -14.07
N GLU A 60 0.17 -6.31 -12.99
CA GLU A 60 0.87 -5.03 -12.81
C GLU A 60 1.94 -4.77 -13.87
N LYS A 61 2.46 -5.81 -14.54
CA LYS A 61 3.39 -5.68 -15.68
C LYS A 61 2.67 -5.43 -17.02
N GLY A 62 1.35 -5.29 -17.00
CA GLY A 62 0.54 -5.09 -18.20
C GLY A 62 0.27 -6.38 -18.98
N ARG A 63 0.55 -7.54 -18.39
CA ARG A 63 0.20 -8.86 -18.94
C ARG A 63 -1.13 -9.33 -18.37
N LEU A 64 -2.17 -8.51 -18.54
CA LEU A 64 -3.53 -8.92 -18.23
C LEU A 64 -4.06 -9.83 -19.33
N PRO A 65 -4.89 -10.83 -19.00
CA PRO A 65 -5.62 -11.58 -20.01
C PRO A 65 -6.60 -10.66 -20.75
N ASP A 66 -6.90 -10.99 -22.01
CA ASP A 66 -7.83 -10.21 -22.84
C ASP A 66 -9.27 -10.24 -22.27
N THR A 67 -9.57 -11.22 -21.41
CA THR A 67 -10.80 -11.29 -20.61
C THR A 67 -10.49 -11.56 -19.16
N ILE A 68 -11.08 -10.78 -18.26
CA ILE A 68 -11.07 -11.02 -16.82
C ILE A 68 -12.50 -11.24 -16.34
N ASP A 69 -12.64 -12.05 -15.29
CA ASP A 69 -13.92 -12.25 -14.63
C ASP A 69 -14.42 -10.94 -13.97
N ALA A 70 -15.71 -10.60 -14.14
CA ALA A 70 -16.26 -9.38 -13.55
C ALA A 70 -16.27 -9.39 -12.02
N GLY A 71 -16.40 -10.57 -11.39
CA GLY A 71 -16.25 -10.72 -9.94
C GLY A 71 -14.85 -10.34 -9.48
N THR A 72 -13.82 -10.74 -10.23
CA THR A 72 -12.43 -10.35 -10.00
C THR A 72 -12.22 -8.85 -10.18
N VAL A 73 -12.81 -8.22 -11.20
CA VAL A 73 -12.76 -6.75 -11.38
C VAL A 73 -13.41 -6.04 -10.20
N LYS A 74 -14.58 -6.51 -9.77
CA LYS A 74 -15.29 -5.94 -8.62
C LYS A 74 -14.49 -6.09 -7.32
N ALA A 75 -13.81 -7.24 -7.13
CA ALA A 75 -12.92 -7.46 -5.99
C ALA A 75 -11.70 -6.52 -6.03
N LEU A 76 -11.07 -6.34 -7.21
CA LEU A 76 -9.99 -5.37 -7.38
C LEU A 76 -10.44 -3.96 -7.02
N GLU A 77 -11.60 -3.54 -7.51
CA GLU A 77 -12.17 -2.23 -7.22
C GLU A 77 -12.49 -2.05 -5.73
N ALA A 78 -13.05 -3.07 -5.08
CA ALA A 78 -13.34 -3.04 -3.65
C ALA A 78 -12.07 -2.91 -2.80
N VAL A 79 -11.06 -3.77 -3.01
CA VAL A 79 -9.81 -3.75 -2.23
C VAL A 79 -9.01 -2.46 -2.50
N LEU A 80 -9.07 -1.93 -3.73
CA LEU A 80 -8.41 -0.69 -4.11
C LEU A 80 -9.24 0.57 -3.80
N GLN A 81 -10.41 0.43 -3.17
CA GLN A 81 -11.32 1.52 -2.85
C GLN A 81 -11.59 2.42 -4.08
N LEU A 82 -11.90 1.77 -5.21
CA LEU A 82 -12.25 2.39 -6.48
C LEU A 82 -13.77 2.34 -6.67
N PRO A 83 -14.38 3.35 -7.33
CA PRO A 83 -15.75 3.23 -7.79
C PRO A 83 -15.91 2.07 -8.77
N GLN A 84 -17.06 1.40 -8.74
CA GLN A 84 -17.32 0.27 -9.63
C GLN A 84 -17.23 0.70 -11.11
N GLY A 85 -16.53 -0.07 -11.94
CA GLY A 85 -16.28 0.20 -13.35
C GLY A 85 -15.21 1.27 -13.62
N TRP A 86 -14.64 1.92 -12.60
CA TRP A 86 -13.61 2.94 -12.77
C TRP A 86 -12.32 2.36 -13.36
N LEU A 87 -11.99 1.11 -13.01
CA LEU A 87 -10.74 0.49 -13.44
C LEU A 87 -10.67 0.39 -14.98
N LEU A 88 -11.79 0.02 -15.61
CA LEU A 88 -11.88 -0.22 -17.05
C LEU A 88 -12.20 1.04 -17.86
N ARG A 89 -12.85 2.04 -17.25
CA ARG A 89 -13.24 3.31 -17.92
C ARG A 89 -12.04 4.03 -18.53
N GLN A 90 -12.13 4.41 -19.81
CA GLN A 90 -11.03 5.07 -20.52
C GLN A 90 -10.71 6.44 -19.91
N ASP A 91 -11.72 7.30 -19.76
CA ASP A 91 -11.59 8.67 -19.22
C ASP A 91 -11.88 8.74 -17.71
N ALA A 92 -11.25 7.85 -16.94
CA ALA A 92 -11.43 7.90 -15.50
C ALA A 92 -10.54 9.01 -14.89
N PRO A 93 -11.12 10.00 -14.18
CA PRO A 93 -10.36 11.07 -13.55
C PRO A 93 -9.47 10.50 -12.45
N SER A 94 -8.31 11.12 -12.20
CA SER A 94 -7.40 10.75 -11.09
C SER A 94 -8.18 10.74 -9.78
N LEU A 95 -8.18 9.59 -9.08
CA LEU A 95 -8.89 9.48 -7.81
C LEU A 95 -8.21 10.32 -6.74
N PRO A 96 -8.99 10.94 -5.83
CA PRO A 96 -8.44 11.57 -4.65
C PRO A 96 -7.73 10.53 -3.78
N ASP A 97 -6.71 10.99 -3.04
CA ASP A 97 -6.01 10.19 -2.04
C ASP A 97 -7.01 9.54 -1.06
N PRO A 98 -6.69 8.35 -0.51
CA PRO A 98 -7.62 7.50 0.24
C PRO A 98 -8.07 8.03 1.61
N VAL A 99 -8.21 9.34 1.79
CA VAL A 99 -8.70 9.98 3.03
C VAL A 99 -10.12 10.57 2.89
N ALA A 100 -10.77 10.53 1.72
CA ALA A 100 -12.02 11.27 1.51
C ALA A 100 -13.20 10.47 0.93
N ILE A 101 -13.42 9.23 1.39
CA ILE A 101 -14.76 8.62 1.28
C ILE A 101 -15.20 8.12 2.66
N ALA A 102 -15.23 9.05 3.62
CA ALA A 102 -16.19 8.99 4.70
C ALA A 102 -17.29 10.01 4.34
N GLY A 103 -18.54 9.58 4.37
CA GLY A 103 -19.68 10.41 4.02
C GLY A 103 -19.72 11.71 4.83
N ASP A 104 -20.20 12.75 4.15
CA ASP A 104 -20.88 13.93 4.71
C ASP A 104 -20.62 14.26 6.19
N VAL A 105 -19.51 14.94 6.49
CA VAL A 105 -19.32 15.75 7.71
C VAL A 105 -18.36 16.91 7.38
N PRO A 106 -18.64 18.17 7.78
CA PRO A 106 -18.01 19.36 7.20
C PRO A 106 -16.56 19.58 7.63
N ALA A 107 -15.89 20.41 6.82
CA ALA A 107 -14.50 20.80 6.88
C ALA A 107 -13.99 21.17 8.28
N CYS A 108 -13.03 20.41 8.77
CA CYS A 108 -12.03 20.89 9.72
C CYS A 108 -10.65 20.66 9.11
N THR A 109 -10.04 21.76 8.68
CA THR A 109 -8.69 21.85 8.12
C THR A 109 -7.65 21.36 9.13
N PRO A 110 -6.78 20.37 8.80
CA PRO A 110 -5.56 20.17 9.55
C PRO A 110 -4.45 21.04 8.93
N ALA A 111 -4.12 22.11 9.65
CA ALA A 111 -2.83 22.79 9.49
C ALA A 111 -1.72 21.79 9.80
N GLY A 112 -0.73 21.67 8.91
CA GLY A 112 0.46 20.85 9.13
C GLY A 112 0.68 19.70 8.14
N SER A 113 0.46 19.91 6.85
CA SER A 113 1.00 18.99 5.83
C SER A 113 2.49 19.25 5.64
N VAL A 114 3.35 18.48 6.32
CA VAL A 114 4.76 18.41 5.93
C VAL A 114 4.86 17.57 4.66
N THR A 115 4.98 18.25 3.52
CA THR A 115 5.23 17.62 2.22
C THR A 115 6.58 16.89 2.30
N LEU A 116 6.56 15.56 2.39
CA LEU A 116 7.80 14.78 2.39
C LEU A 116 8.43 14.82 0.99
N PRO A 117 9.73 15.13 0.88
CA PRO A 117 10.41 15.13 -0.41
C PRO A 117 10.48 13.72 -1.00
N VAL A 118 10.23 13.62 -2.31
CA VAL A 118 10.19 12.39 -3.13
C VAL A 118 11.51 11.59 -3.12
N ARG A 119 12.60 12.19 -2.63
CA ARG A 119 13.86 11.50 -2.34
C ARG A 119 14.42 12.00 -1.02
N ILE A 120 14.66 11.09 -0.09
CA ILE A 120 15.34 11.40 1.18
C ILE A 120 16.85 11.42 0.88
N PRO A 121 17.56 12.53 1.15
CA PRO A 121 19.00 12.60 0.96
C PRO A 121 19.73 11.48 1.73
N VAL A 122 20.82 10.95 1.17
CA VAL A 122 21.59 9.85 1.78
C VAL A 122 22.03 10.18 3.22
N ALA A 123 22.43 11.42 3.47
CA ALA A 123 22.79 11.91 4.80
C ALA A 123 21.64 11.82 5.84
N ARG A 124 20.38 11.95 5.41
CA ARG A 124 19.21 11.71 6.28
C ARG A 124 18.92 10.21 6.43
N CYS A 125 19.18 9.41 5.39
CA CYS A 125 19.05 7.95 5.48
C CYS A 125 19.97 7.38 6.57
N GLU A 126 21.23 7.81 6.63
CA GLU A 126 22.21 7.33 7.63
C GLU A 126 21.74 7.49 9.08
N GLN A 127 20.91 8.50 9.37
CA GLN A 127 20.35 8.75 10.71
C GLN A 127 19.04 7.97 10.96
N ILE A 128 18.27 7.67 9.91
CA ILE A 128 17.02 6.89 9.96
C ILE A 128 17.29 5.46 10.46
N GLY A 129 18.36 4.83 9.98
CA GLY A 129 18.67 3.43 10.30
C GLY A 129 18.83 3.15 11.80
N PRO A 130 19.82 3.77 12.47
CA PRO A 130 20.07 3.57 13.90
C PRO A 130 18.86 3.95 14.76
N ARG A 131 18.15 5.01 14.36
CA ARG A 131 16.93 5.46 15.06
C ARG A 131 15.80 4.46 14.97
N ALA A 132 15.52 3.93 13.78
CA ALA A 132 14.52 2.89 13.60
C ALA A 132 14.85 1.65 14.43
N ALA A 133 16.13 1.29 14.55
CA ALA A 133 16.59 0.20 15.40
C ALA A 133 16.33 0.47 16.90
N GLN A 134 16.56 1.70 17.35
CA GLN A 134 16.26 2.11 18.73
C GLN A 134 14.76 2.08 19.03
N LEU A 135 13.93 2.66 18.15
CA LEU A 135 12.47 2.65 18.28
C LEU A 135 11.91 1.23 18.27
N ARG A 136 12.42 0.37 17.38
CA ARG A 136 12.07 -1.05 17.34
C ARG A 136 12.33 -1.73 18.68
N LYS A 137 13.52 -1.54 19.25
CA LYS A 137 13.89 -2.10 20.57
C LYS A 137 13.03 -1.55 21.70
N ALA A 138 12.75 -0.24 21.70
CA ALA A 138 11.92 0.41 22.70
C ALA A 138 10.47 -0.08 22.67
N LEU A 139 9.96 -0.40 21.48
CA LEU A 139 8.62 -0.93 21.26
C LEU A 139 8.54 -2.46 21.39
N GLY A 140 9.67 -3.14 21.64
CA GLY A 140 9.74 -4.60 21.83
C GLY A 140 9.59 -5.42 20.54
N PHE A 141 9.66 -4.82 19.36
CA PHE A 141 9.54 -5.54 18.09
C PHE A 141 10.83 -6.29 17.73
N SER A 142 10.69 -7.51 17.20
CA SER A 142 11.82 -8.22 16.60
C SER A 142 12.13 -7.71 15.19
N VAL A 143 13.39 -7.89 14.76
CA VAL A 143 13.82 -7.57 13.39
C VAL A 143 12.98 -8.32 12.36
N ALA A 144 12.60 -9.58 12.65
CA ALA A 144 11.83 -10.41 11.73
C ALA A 144 10.38 -9.90 11.55
N GLU A 145 9.75 -9.42 12.62
CA GLU A 145 8.39 -8.86 12.56
C GLU A 145 8.36 -7.58 11.74
N VAL A 146 9.31 -6.67 11.99
CA VAL A 146 9.41 -5.42 11.22
C VAL A 146 9.79 -5.70 9.77
N ALA A 147 10.67 -6.65 9.51
CA ALA A 147 11.09 -7.01 8.15
C ALA A 147 9.90 -7.57 7.35
N ARG A 148 9.08 -8.41 7.97
CA ARG A 148 7.84 -8.93 7.40
C ARG A 148 6.85 -7.79 7.09
N GLY A 149 6.66 -6.84 8.02
CA GLY A 149 5.82 -5.66 7.80
C GLY A 149 6.33 -4.72 6.70
N CYS A 150 7.65 -4.68 6.50
CA CYS A 150 8.30 -3.93 5.42
C CYS A 150 8.35 -4.68 4.08
N GLY A 151 8.00 -5.97 4.04
CA GLY A 151 8.13 -6.81 2.85
C GLY A 151 9.57 -7.06 2.41
N VAL A 152 10.53 -7.02 3.34
CA VAL A 152 11.96 -7.26 3.08
C VAL A 152 12.49 -8.42 3.92
N SER A 153 13.69 -8.91 3.59
CA SER A 153 14.35 -9.92 4.42
C SER A 153 14.85 -9.31 5.74
N SER A 154 14.94 -10.11 6.81
CA SER A 154 15.52 -9.68 8.09
C SER A 154 16.97 -9.20 7.95
N VAL A 155 17.72 -9.77 7.02
CA VAL A 155 19.08 -9.34 6.65
C VAL A 155 19.06 -7.96 6.01
N THR A 156 18.11 -7.70 5.10
CA THR A 156 17.93 -6.39 4.47
C THR A 156 17.55 -5.32 5.50
N LEU A 157 16.62 -5.63 6.41
CA LEU A 157 16.25 -4.70 7.47
C LEU A 157 17.44 -4.43 8.41
N SER A 158 18.23 -5.46 8.75
CA SER A 158 19.42 -5.29 9.59
C SER A 158 20.52 -4.46 8.91
N GLN A 159 20.58 -4.44 7.57
CA GLN A 159 21.46 -3.53 6.84
C GLN A 159 20.93 -2.10 6.91
N TRP A 160 19.62 -1.91 6.72
CA TRP A 160 18.98 -0.59 6.84
C TRP A 160 19.14 0.00 8.24
N GLU A 161 18.94 -0.81 9.30
CA GLU A 161 19.15 -0.41 10.71
C GLU A 161 20.59 0.04 11.00
N ARG A 162 21.57 -0.45 10.22
CA ARG A 162 22.99 -0.08 10.35
C ARG A 162 23.39 1.10 9.46
N GLY A 163 22.45 1.71 8.76
CA GLY A 163 22.73 2.81 7.83
C GLY A 163 23.22 2.35 6.44
N ALA A 164 23.28 1.04 6.18
CA ALA A 164 23.67 0.49 4.90
C ALA A 164 22.45 0.43 3.97
N PHE A 165 22.15 1.54 3.31
CA PHE A 165 21.06 1.65 2.33
C PHE A 165 21.56 1.39 0.90
N PRO A 166 20.81 0.65 0.07
CA PRO A 166 21.12 0.53 -1.35
C PRO A 166 20.76 1.84 -2.08
N LYS A 167 21.73 2.74 -2.26
CA LYS A 167 21.72 4.01 -3.05
C LYS A 167 20.62 5.06 -2.75
N ALA A 168 19.39 4.69 -2.38
CA ALA A 168 18.34 5.57 -1.88
C ALA A 168 17.20 4.75 -1.22
N LEU A 169 16.77 5.16 -0.03
CA LEU A 169 15.51 4.67 0.56
C LEU A 169 14.34 5.36 -0.14
N THR A 170 13.43 4.59 -0.73
CA THR A 170 12.22 5.16 -1.33
C THR A 170 11.24 5.60 -0.23
N GLY A 171 10.43 6.64 -0.48
CA GLY A 171 9.38 7.05 0.45
C GLY A 171 8.40 5.91 0.79
N GLN A 172 8.21 4.96 -0.13
CA GLN A 172 7.41 3.75 0.10
C GLN A 172 8.03 2.85 1.18
N GLN A 173 9.34 2.62 1.12
CA GLN A 173 10.04 1.80 2.12
C GLN A 173 10.04 2.47 3.49
N LEU A 174 10.19 3.79 3.55
CA LEU A 174 10.06 4.54 4.80
C LEU A 174 8.66 4.37 5.41
N ARG A 175 7.61 4.56 4.61
CA ARG A 175 6.22 4.42 5.06
C ARG A 175 5.90 3.01 5.54
N ALA A 176 6.40 2.00 4.85
CA ALA A 176 6.25 0.60 5.27
C ALA A 176 6.95 0.36 6.62
N TRP A 177 8.11 0.97 6.83
CA TRP A 177 8.86 0.88 8.07
C TRP A 177 8.18 1.60 9.25
N GLU A 178 7.69 2.81 9.03
CA GLU A 178 6.89 3.55 10.01
C GLU A 178 5.65 2.75 10.42
N ARG A 179 4.93 2.18 9.46
CA ARG A 179 3.75 1.35 9.73
C ARG A 179 4.09 0.08 10.50
N ALA A 180 5.18 -0.60 10.12
CA ALA A 180 5.64 -1.80 10.82
C ALA A 180 6.03 -1.52 12.28
N LEU A 181 6.51 -0.31 12.57
CA LEU A 181 6.80 0.18 13.91
C LEU A 181 5.60 0.87 14.59
N ARG A 182 4.43 0.91 13.95
CA ARG A 182 3.21 1.62 14.42
C ARG A 182 3.44 3.11 14.70
N LEU A 183 4.28 3.75 13.89
CA LEU A 183 4.60 5.17 13.97
C LEU A 183 3.76 6.00 13.01
N ALA A 184 3.58 7.27 13.34
CA ALA A 184 2.95 8.24 12.45
C ALA A 184 3.83 8.53 11.22
N PRO A 185 3.22 8.85 10.07
CA PRO A 185 3.95 9.18 8.86
C PRO A 185 4.84 10.42 9.06
N GLY A 186 6.16 10.26 8.90
CA GLY A 186 7.15 11.33 9.08
C GLY A 186 7.84 11.31 10.44
N GLN A 187 7.34 10.55 11.42
CA GLN A 187 7.88 10.50 12.78
C GLN A 187 9.30 9.91 12.84
N LEU A 188 9.68 9.12 11.84
CA LEU A 188 11.03 8.54 11.73
C LEU A 188 12.03 9.55 11.13
N LEU A 189 11.53 10.61 10.49
CA LEU A 189 12.28 11.75 9.95
C LEU A 189 12.35 12.95 10.90
N GLU A 190 11.41 13.09 11.83
CA GLU A 190 11.37 14.20 12.79
C GLU A 190 12.45 14.04 13.84
N SER A 191 13.56 14.80 13.81
CA SER A 191 14.52 14.84 14.92
C SER A 191 13.79 15.12 16.25
N PRO A 192 14.14 14.44 17.36
CA PRO A 192 13.52 14.67 18.67
C PRO A 192 13.65 16.13 19.15
N GLU A 193 14.53 16.93 18.53
CA GLU A 193 14.68 18.36 18.79
C GLU A 193 13.46 19.21 18.36
N GLY A 194 12.54 18.69 17.54
CA GLY A 194 11.33 19.42 17.12
C GLY A 194 10.13 19.29 18.07
N ALA A 195 10.04 18.20 18.85
CA ALA A 195 8.89 17.95 19.72
C ALA A 195 8.99 18.68 21.09
N ALA A 196 10.18 19.16 21.47
CA ALA A 196 10.37 19.90 22.72
C ALA A 196 9.92 21.37 22.67
N ASN A 197 9.71 21.95 21.48
CA ASN A 197 9.35 23.37 21.33
C ASN A 197 7.85 23.66 21.13
N ALA A 198 6.99 22.64 21.09
CA ALA A 198 5.54 22.82 20.94
C ALA A 198 4.77 22.95 22.27
N SER A 199 5.46 22.84 23.41
CA SER A 199 4.86 22.93 24.74
C SER A 199 5.30 24.19 25.49
N ASN A 200 5.24 25.36 24.86
CA ASN A 200 5.31 26.63 25.59
C ASN A 200 4.71 27.78 24.79
N HIS A 201 3.38 27.94 24.84
CA HIS A 201 2.73 29.24 24.77
C HIS A 201 1.56 29.18 25.75
N GLY A 202 1.70 29.95 26.84
CA GLY A 202 0.74 30.05 27.93
C GLY A 202 -0.40 31.01 27.65
#